data_AF-A0A0C2GTI5-F1
#
_entry.id   AF-A0A0C2GTI5-F1
#
_cell.length_a   1.000
_cell.length_b   1.000
_cell.length_c   1.000
_cell.angle_alpha   90.00
_cell.angle_beta   90.00
_cell.angle_gamma   90.00
#
_symmetry.space_group_name_H-M   'P 1'
#
loop_
_entity.id
_entity.type
_entity.pdbx_description
1 polymer ?
#
loop_
_entity_poly.entity_id
_entity_poly.type
_entity_poly.pdbx_seq_one_letter_code
_entity_poly.pdbx_strand_id
1 'polypeptide(L)'
;LSTSSFFLELQKGKFRIRNFVSPLATFLQAHAVSTFQRIGVTREEYLLLKLIALFEVLDMQFLPNDRLIMERALTKYRSALVFHIKRSRPKLHHEAVIDRVSVLLGVLTCLEVSEMIVTSC
;
A
#
# COMPACT_ATOMS: atom_id res chain seq x y z
N LEU A 1 -44.89 -2.29 -8.48
CA LEU A 1 -43.42 -2.07 -8.44
C LEU A 1 -42.77 -3.38 -8.87
N SER A 2 -42.35 -3.44 -10.14
CA SER A 2 -42.08 -4.67 -10.88
C SER A 2 -40.69 -5.22 -10.58
N THR A 3 -40.57 -6.54 -10.42
CA THR A 3 -39.34 -7.35 -10.29
C THR A 3 -38.25 -7.02 -11.32
N SER A 4 -38.60 -6.39 -12.45
CA SER A 4 -37.65 -5.93 -13.45
C SER A 4 -36.77 -4.76 -13.00
N SER A 5 -37.27 -3.84 -12.15
CA SER A 5 -36.46 -2.70 -11.69
C SER A 5 -35.37 -3.16 -10.71
N PHE A 6 -35.70 -4.12 -9.84
CA PHE A 6 -34.75 -4.72 -8.89
C PHE A 6 -33.66 -5.53 -9.59
N PHE A 7 -34.01 -6.28 -10.63
CA PHE A 7 -33.03 -7.04 -11.42
C PHE A 7 -32.08 -6.13 -12.22
N LEU A 8 -32.59 -5.00 -12.73
CA LEU A 8 -31.79 -3.98 -13.40
C LEU A 8 -30.82 -3.28 -12.43
N GLU A 9 -31.23 -3.00 -11.20
CA GLU A 9 -30.33 -2.43 -10.18
C GLU A 9 -29.23 -3.42 -9.77
N LEU A 10 -29.56 -4.70 -9.61
CA LEU A 10 -28.57 -5.76 -9.34
C LEU A 10 -27.56 -5.94 -10.48
N GLN A 11 -28.02 -5.91 -11.73
CA GLN A 11 -27.12 -5.96 -12.89
C GLN A 11 -26.27 -4.69 -13.00
N LYS A 12 -26.83 -3.52 -12.73
CA LYS A 12 -26.12 -2.23 -12.73
C LYS A 12 -25.05 -2.18 -11.64
N GLY A 13 -25.34 -2.70 -10.44
CA GLY A 13 -24.37 -2.87 -9.35
C GLY A 13 -23.23 -3.83 -9.70
N LYS A 14 -23.56 -5.02 -10.24
CA LYS A 14 -22.54 -5.99 -10.71
C LYS A 14 -21.68 -5.44 -11.86
N PHE A 15 -22.29 -4.70 -12.79
CA PHE A 15 -21.59 -4.09 -13.92
C PHE A 15 -20.63 -2.99 -13.45
N ARG A 16 -21.03 -2.17 -12.48
CA ARG A 16 -20.16 -1.16 -11.85
C ARG A 16 -18.97 -1.78 -11.12
N ILE A 17 -19.20 -2.81 -10.29
CA ILE A 17 -18.11 -3.49 -9.57
C ILE A 17 -17.15 -4.16 -10.56
N ARG A 18 -17.63 -4.85 -11.60
CA ARG A 18 -16.77 -5.54 -12.57
C ARG A 18 -15.90 -4.59 -13.38
N ASN A 19 -16.45 -3.44 -13.80
CA ASN A 19 -15.71 -2.40 -14.51
C ASN A 19 -14.67 -1.71 -13.64
N PHE A 20 -14.77 -1.88 -12.32
CA PHE A 20 -13.85 -1.29 -11.36
C PHE A 20 -12.75 -2.27 -10.91
N VAL A 21 -13.16 -3.49 -10.54
CA VAL A 21 -12.26 -4.52 -10.01
C VAL A 21 -11.26 -4.99 -11.06
N SER A 22 -11.66 -5.11 -12.33
CA SER A 22 -10.75 -5.62 -13.37
C SER A 22 -9.61 -4.64 -13.70
N PRO A 23 -9.86 -3.33 -13.92
CA PRO A 23 -8.77 -2.35 -14.08
C PRO A 23 -7.92 -2.21 -12.83
N LEU A 24 -8.53 -2.21 -11.63
CA LEU A 24 -7.80 -2.13 -10.37
C LEU A 24 -6.86 -3.32 -10.18
N ALA A 25 -7.34 -4.55 -10.39
CA ALA A 25 -6.53 -5.76 -10.33
C ALA A 25 -5.39 -5.72 -11.35
N THR A 26 -5.66 -5.23 -12.57
CA THR A 26 -4.65 -5.05 -13.62
C THR A 26 -3.58 -4.04 -13.20
N PHE A 27 -3.99 -2.91 -12.62
CA PHE A 27 -3.08 -1.89 -12.11
C PHE A 27 -2.21 -2.42 -10.96
N LEU A 28 -2.82 -3.08 -9.97
CA LEU A 28 -2.11 -3.69 -8.86
C LEU A 28 -1.11 -4.75 -9.32
N GLN A 29 -1.51 -5.58 -10.30
CA GLN A 29 -0.63 -6.57 -10.89
C GLN A 29 0.58 -5.91 -11.58
N ALA A 30 0.34 -4.86 -12.38
CA ALA A 30 1.36 -4.18 -13.16
C ALA A 30 2.34 -3.37 -12.31
N HIS A 31 1.88 -2.73 -11.23
CA HIS A 31 2.68 -1.76 -10.49
C HIS A 31 3.12 -2.23 -9.11
N ALA A 32 2.27 -2.96 -8.38
CA ALA A 32 2.63 -3.47 -7.05
C ALA A 32 3.26 -4.86 -7.14
N VAL A 33 2.56 -5.83 -7.74
CA VAL A 33 3.02 -7.24 -7.78
C VAL A 33 4.30 -7.38 -8.61
N SER A 34 4.31 -6.82 -9.82
CA SER A 34 5.50 -6.82 -10.69
C SER A 34 6.71 -6.17 -10.01
N THR A 35 6.51 -5.04 -9.31
CA THR A 35 7.61 -4.37 -8.59
C THR A 35 8.13 -5.21 -7.44
N PHE A 36 7.25 -5.78 -6.61
CA PHE A 36 7.64 -6.66 -5.50
C PHE A 36 8.42 -7.89 -5.97
N GLN A 37 8.00 -8.49 -7.09
CA GLN A 37 8.73 -9.59 -7.72
C GLN A 37 10.09 -9.13 -8.23
N ARG A 38 10.15 -8.01 -8.97
CA ARG A 38 11.38 -7.46 -9.56
C ARG A 38 12.45 -7.18 -8.50
N ILE A 39 12.06 -6.61 -7.36
CA ILE A 39 13.00 -6.27 -6.30
C ILE A 39 13.22 -7.41 -5.30
N GLY A 40 12.55 -8.55 -5.47
CA GLY A 40 12.59 -9.66 -4.52
C GLY A 40 12.26 -9.21 -3.10
N VAL A 41 11.05 -8.68 -2.90
CA VAL A 41 10.60 -8.24 -1.56
C VAL A 41 10.58 -9.42 -0.60
N THR A 42 11.18 -9.24 0.56
CA THR A 42 11.17 -10.24 1.64
C THR A 42 9.90 -10.09 2.48
N ARG A 43 9.55 -11.14 3.21
CA ARG A 43 8.40 -11.12 4.12
C ARG A 43 8.55 -10.01 5.17
N GLU A 44 9.75 -9.84 5.69
CA GLU A 44 10.10 -8.83 6.71
C GLU A 44 9.94 -7.40 6.15
N GLU A 45 10.41 -7.14 4.93
CA GLU A 45 10.20 -5.85 4.26
C GLU A 45 8.72 -5.55 4.08
N TYR A 46 7.95 -6.54 3.65
CA TYR A 46 6.51 -6.40 3.45
C TYR A 46 5.76 -6.14 4.77
N LEU A 47 6.12 -6.83 5.85
CA LEU A 47 5.54 -6.59 7.18
C LEU A 47 5.88 -5.19 7.71
N LEU A 48 7.11 -4.71 7.51
CA LEU A 48 7.51 -3.37 7.89
C LEU A 48 6.78 -2.31 7.07
N LEU A 49 6.58 -2.53 5.77
CA LEU A 49 5.76 -1.66 4.92
C LEU A 49 4.31 -1.57 5.42
N LYS A 50 3.70 -2.69 5.82
CA LYS A 50 2.35 -2.68 6.43
C LYS A 50 2.28 -1.85 7.71
N LEU A 51 3.29 -1.95 8.57
CA LEU A 51 3.36 -1.16 9.79
C LEU A 51 3.53 0.33 9.48
N ILE A 52 4.34 0.68 8.48
CA ILE A 52 4.51 2.07 8.04
C ILE A 52 3.17 2.63 7.53
N ALA A 53 2.50 1.97 6.59
CA ALA A 53 1.20 2.41 6.08
C ALA A 53 0.14 2.54 7.19
N LEU A 54 0.05 1.54 8.07
CA LEU A 54 -0.91 1.57 9.17
C LEU A 54 -0.70 2.80 10.05
N PHE A 55 0.53 3.08 10.45
CA PHE A 55 0.83 4.19 11.34
C PHE A 55 0.77 5.56 10.63
N GLU A 56 0.99 5.63 9.32
CA GLU A 56 0.78 6.85 8.51
C GLU A 56 -0.69 7.23 8.44
N VAL A 57 -1.59 6.27 8.21
CA VAL A 57 -3.04 6.50 8.23
C VAL A 57 -3.53 6.89 9.62
N LEU A 58 -3.02 6.21 10.64
CA LEU A 58 -3.39 6.46 12.03
C LEU A 58 -2.93 7.84 12.52
N ASP A 59 -1.74 8.31 12.13
CA ASP A 59 -1.22 9.63 12.54
C ASP A 59 -2.17 10.78 12.15
N MET A 60 -2.86 10.66 11.01
CA MET A 60 -3.86 11.65 10.58
C MET A 60 -5.11 11.69 11.47
N GLN A 61 -5.40 10.62 12.21
CA GLN A 61 -6.61 10.45 13.02
C GLN A 61 -6.43 10.87 14.49
N PHE A 62 -5.18 11.06 14.95
CA PHE A 62 -4.89 11.33 16.36
C PHE A 62 -4.77 12.83 16.70
N LEU A 63 -5.10 13.12 17.96
CA LEU A 63 -4.92 14.44 18.59
C LEU A 63 -3.42 14.81 18.66
N PRO A 64 -3.05 16.11 18.67
CA PRO A 64 -1.66 16.56 18.60
C PRO A 64 -0.71 15.94 19.65
N ASN A 65 -1.21 15.64 20.84
CA ASN A 65 -0.40 15.06 21.92
C ASN A 65 -0.05 13.58 21.66
N ASP A 66 -0.88 12.85 20.93
CA ASP A 66 -0.67 11.44 20.60
C ASP A 66 0.14 11.25 19.30
N ARG A 67 0.20 12.29 18.44
CA ARG A 67 1.01 12.29 17.21
C ARG A 67 2.49 12.07 17.48
N LEU A 68 3.03 12.62 18.57
CA LEU A 68 4.44 12.38 18.95
C LEU A 68 4.75 10.89 19.19
N ILE A 69 3.78 10.12 19.65
CA ILE A 69 3.94 8.67 19.84
C ILE A 69 3.93 7.97 18.48
N MET A 70 3.04 8.39 17.57
CA MET A 70 2.93 7.86 16.22
C MET A 70 4.17 8.17 15.39
N GLU A 71 4.66 9.41 15.41
CA GLU A 71 5.91 9.83 14.76
C GLU A 71 7.09 8.98 15.25
N ARG A 72 7.22 8.77 16.57
CA ARG A 72 8.28 7.93 17.13
C ARG A 72 8.17 6.48 16.65
N ALA A 73 6.96 5.93 16.55
CA ALA A 73 6.73 4.59 16.03
C ALA A 73 7.10 4.51 14.53
N LEU A 74 6.65 5.47 13.72
CA LEU A 74 6.98 5.56 12.30
C LEU A 74 8.47 5.67 12.06
N THR A 75 9.18 6.51 12.81
CA THR A 75 10.64 6.61 12.73
C THR A 75 11.29 5.26 13.01
N LYS A 76 10.85 4.54 14.05
CA LYS A 76 11.37 3.20 14.37
C LYS A 76 11.13 2.20 13.24
N TYR A 77 9.94 2.15 12.67
CA TYR A 77 9.64 1.20 11.59
C TYR A 77 10.40 1.53 10.29
N ARG A 78 10.51 2.82 9.93
CA ARG A 78 11.33 3.27 8.80
C ARG A 78 12.81 2.94 9.00
N SER A 79 13.35 3.19 10.19
CA SER A 79 14.73 2.80 10.52
C SER A 79 14.92 1.29 10.51
N ALA A 80 13.96 0.50 11.01
CA ALA A 80 14.00 -0.95 10.98
C ALA A 80 14.01 -1.50 9.55
N LEU A 81 13.25 -0.89 8.62
CA LEU A 81 13.26 -1.25 7.21
C LEU A 81 14.63 -1.02 6.58
N VAL A 82 15.21 0.17 6.79
CA VAL A 82 16.56 0.50 6.29
C VAL A 82 17.60 -0.46 6.88
N PHE A 83 17.53 -0.73 8.18
CA PHE A 83 18.45 -1.64 8.86
C PHE A 83 18.33 -3.07 8.31
N HIS A 84 17.12 -3.57 8.15
CA HIS A 84 16.88 -4.90 7.56
C HIS A 84 17.41 -5.00 6.14
N ILE A 85 17.20 -3.99 5.30
CA ILE A 85 17.75 -3.96 3.94
C ILE A 85 19.27 -4.06 3.96
N LYS A 86 19.94 -3.22 4.77
CA LYS A 86 21.41 -3.23 4.91
C LYS A 86 21.93 -4.57 5.42
N ARG A 87 21.24 -5.17 6.40
CA ARG A 87 21.64 -6.44 7.00
C ARG A 87 21.42 -7.63 6.07
N SER A 88 20.26 -7.69 5.40
CA SER A 88 19.91 -8.80 4.49
C SER A 88 20.66 -8.73 3.16
N ARG A 89 21.11 -7.53 2.76
CA ARG A 89 21.83 -7.30 1.49
C ARG A 89 23.08 -6.44 1.72
N PRO A 90 24.12 -6.99 2.38
CA PRO A 90 25.32 -6.23 2.76
C PRO A 90 26.14 -5.71 1.56
N LYS A 91 25.89 -6.26 0.36
CA LYS A 91 26.54 -5.83 -0.88
C LYS A 91 25.91 -4.59 -1.51
N LEU A 92 24.76 -4.12 -1.03
CA LEU A 92 24.14 -2.90 -1.54
C LEU A 92 24.88 -1.67 -1.00
N HIS A 93 25.34 -0.83 -1.92
CA HIS A 93 25.85 0.49 -1.58
C HIS A 93 24.72 1.42 -1.12
N HIS A 94 25.09 2.55 -0.51
CA HIS A 94 24.14 3.48 0.10
C HIS A 94 23.04 3.94 -0.87
N GLU A 95 23.41 4.29 -2.10
CA GLU A 95 22.49 4.69 -3.16
C GLU A 95 21.48 3.59 -3.49
N ALA A 96 21.94 2.35 -3.66
CA ALA A 96 21.05 1.23 -3.95
C ALA A 96 20.10 0.88 -2.78
N VAL A 97 20.50 1.19 -1.53
CA VAL A 97 19.61 1.10 -0.37
C VAL A 97 18.53 2.19 -0.43
N ILE A 98 18.92 3.42 -0.77
CA ILE A 98 17.97 4.54 -0.95
C ILE A 98 16.98 4.21 -2.07
N ASP A 99 17.46 3.79 -3.25
CA ASP A 99 16.63 3.41 -4.39
C ASP A 99 15.62 2.32 -4.01
N ARG A 100 16.08 1.32 -3.27
CA ARG A 100 15.21 0.25 -2.80
C ARG A 100 14.13 0.77 -1.86
N VAL A 101 14.49 1.60 -0.88
CA VAL A 101 13.53 2.21 0.04
C VAL A 101 12.51 3.06 -0.73
N SER A 102 12.98 3.88 -1.66
CA SER A 102 12.13 4.70 -2.53
C SER A 102 11.14 3.85 -3.34
N VAL A 103 11.59 2.73 -3.91
CA VAL A 103 10.70 1.81 -4.64
C VAL A 103 9.68 1.16 -3.71
N LEU A 104 10.10 0.71 -2.53
CA LEU A 104 9.21 0.09 -1.54
C LEU A 104 8.11 1.05 -1.07
N LEU A 105 8.48 2.30 -0.77
CA LEU A 105 7.53 3.36 -0.40
C LEU A 105 6.66 3.80 -1.58
N GLY A 106 7.21 3.86 -2.79
CA GLY A 106 6.45 4.17 -4.00
C GLY A 106 5.34 3.15 -4.29
N VAL A 107 5.60 1.86 -4.03
CA VAL A 107 4.55 0.83 -4.11
C VAL A 107 3.47 1.06 -3.03
N LEU A 108 3.83 1.54 -1.84
CA LEU A 108 2.86 1.90 -0.80
C LEU A 108 1.89 2.97 -1.31
N THR A 109 2.41 4.04 -1.92
CA THR A 109 1.59 5.10 -2.53
C THR A 109 0.69 4.57 -3.64
N CYS A 110 1.16 3.62 -4.47
CA CYS A 110 0.31 2.97 -5.47
C CYS A 110 -0.87 2.20 -4.84
N LEU A 111 -0.67 1.61 -3.66
CA LEU A 111 -1.71 0.88 -2.92
C LEU A 111 -2.70 1.84 -2.25
N GLU A 112 -2.23 2.97 -1.71
CA GLU A 112 -3.09 4.00 -1.11
C GLU A 112 -4.01 4.67 -2.14
N VAL A 113 -3.50 4.99 -3.34
CA VAL A 113 -4.33 5.50 -4.43
C VAL A 113 -5.39 4.47 -4.82
N SER A 114 -5.04 3.19 -4.80
CA SER A 114 -5.99 2.10 -5.07
C SER A 114 -7.11 2.06 -4.02
N GLU A 115 -6.80 2.28 -2.75
CA GLU A 115 -7.77 2.37 -1.66
C GLU A 115 -8.70 3.60 -1.80
N MET A 116 -8.16 4.76 -2.15
CA MET A 116 -8.95 5.98 -2.38
C MET A 116 -9.98 5.80 -3.50
N ILE A 117 -9.57 5.17 -4.61
CA ILE A 117 -10.47 4.92 -5.74
C ILE A 117 -11.57 3.91 -5.33
N VAL A 118 -11.27 2.89 -4.51
CA VAL A 118 -12.26 1.93 -3.98
C VAL A 118 -13.28 2.65 -3.10
N THR A 119 -12.85 3.54 -2.19
CA THR A 119 -13.75 4.28 -1.29
C THR A 119 -14.63 5.31 -1.99
N SER A 120 -14.28 5.72 -3.21
CA SER A 120 -15.02 6.71 -4.01
C SER A 120 -16.10 6.08 -4.92
N CYS A 121 -16.18 4.75 -4.99
CA CYS A 121 -17.13 3.99 -5.83
C CYS A 121 -18.33 3.48 -5.03
#